data_AF-A0A940UYE7-F1
#
_entry.id   AF-A0A940UYE7-F1
#
_cell.length_a   1.000
_cell.length_b   1.000
_cell.length_c   1.000
_cell.angle_alpha   90.00
_cell.angle_beta   90.00
_cell.angle_gamma   90.00
#
_symmetry.space_group_name_H-M   'P 1'
#
loop_
_entity.id
_entity.type
_entity.pdbx_description
1 polymer ?
#
loop_
_entity_poly.entity_id
_entity_poly.type
_entity_poly.pdbx_seq_one_letter_code
_entity_poly.pdbx_strand_id
1 'polypeptide(L)'
;MTGTRARSSKKKIFKDTILTVESILEGSPIPMFVIDGDHRIILWNRACEELTGFKAGEMIGTDGQYRPFYAEKRPVIADLIVDNDVEGLKKFYGKKQVQKSSVIEGAYEAGDFYENLGGKRRHL
;
A
#
# COMPACT_ATOMS: atom_id res chain seq x y z
N MET A 1 13.00 18.77 37.54
CA MET A 1 12.41 19.43 36.34
C MET A 1 13.07 18.97 35.01
N THR A 2 13.41 17.67 34.84
CA THR A 2 14.13 17.17 33.64
C THR A 2 13.27 16.34 32.67
N GLY A 3 12.03 15.99 33.02
CA GLY A 3 11.19 15.07 32.24
C GLY A 3 10.46 15.66 31.02
N THR A 4 10.23 16.97 30.97
CA THR A 4 9.38 17.61 29.94
C THR A 4 10.13 17.86 28.62
N ARG A 5 11.44 18.17 28.69
CA ARG A 5 12.26 18.53 27.52
C ARG A 5 12.56 17.33 26.61
N ALA A 6 12.89 16.17 27.19
CA ALA A 6 13.21 14.95 26.44
C ALA A 6 12.00 14.35 25.71
N ARG A 7 10.79 14.49 26.28
CA ARG A 7 9.54 13.96 25.71
C ARG A 7 9.09 14.77 24.48
N SER A 8 9.34 16.08 24.49
CA SER A 8 9.09 16.99 23.36
C SER A 8 10.05 16.71 22.19
N SER A 9 11.33 16.44 22.47
CA SER A 9 12.32 16.15 21.42
C SER A 9 12.06 14.83 20.69
N LYS A 10 11.69 13.75 21.40
CA LYS A 10 11.33 12.46 20.75
C LYS A 10 10.11 12.58 19.84
N LYS A 11 9.06 13.29 20.27
CA LYS A 11 7.88 13.54 19.42
C LYS A 11 8.22 14.37 18.18
N LYS A 12 9.10 15.36 18.33
CA LYS A 12 9.55 16.18 17.19
C LYS A 12 10.36 15.36 16.19
N ILE A 13 11.33 14.58 16.66
CA ILE A 13 12.13 13.68 15.79
C ILE A 13 11.23 12.68 15.07
N PHE A 14 10.29 12.05 15.79
CA PHE A 14 9.35 11.11 15.20
C PHE A 14 8.48 11.77 14.11
N LYS A 15 7.96 12.97 14.37
CA LYS A 15 7.19 13.75 13.40
C LYS A 15 8.04 14.15 12.19
N ASP A 16 9.26 14.65 12.41
CA ASP A 16 10.18 15.07 11.34
C ASP A 16 10.59 13.85 10.47
N THR A 17 10.80 12.67 11.07
CA THR A 17 11.09 11.42 10.34
C THR A 17 9.89 10.95 9.51
N ILE A 18 8.67 10.94 10.07
CA ILE A 18 7.46 10.56 9.31
C ILE A 18 7.26 11.50 8.12
N LEU A 19 7.35 12.81 8.34
CA LEU A 19 7.22 13.81 7.26
C LEU A 19 8.23 13.58 6.14
N THR A 20 9.44 13.12 6.47
CA THR A 20 10.48 12.82 5.48
C THR A 20 10.13 11.59 4.65
N VAL A 21 9.67 10.51 5.29
CA VAL A 21 9.29 9.27 4.60
C VAL A 21 8.06 9.50 3.70
N GLU A 22 7.03 10.16 4.21
CA GLU A 22 5.85 10.54 3.42
C GLU A 22 6.24 11.38 2.22
N SER A 23 7.09 12.40 2.41
CA SER A 23 7.55 13.25 1.30
C SER A 23 8.31 12.48 0.22
N ILE A 24 9.13 11.50 0.61
CA ILE A 24 9.85 10.63 -0.34
C ILE A 24 8.87 9.75 -1.12
N LEU A 25 7.89 9.16 -0.43
CA LEU A 25 6.89 8.29 -1.06
C LEU A 25 5.95 9.09 -1.98
N GLU A 26 5.57 10.31 -1.60
CA GLU A 26 4.79 11.24 -2.43
C GLU A 26 5.57 11.74 -3.65
N GLY A 27 6.88 11.95 -3.52
CA GLY A 27 7.75 12.33 -4.63
C GLY A 27 8.10 11.18 -5.59
N SER A 28 7.79 9.94 -5.23
CA SER A 28 8.11 8.77 -6.05
C SER A 28 7.18 8.67 -7.27
N PRO A 29 7.71 8.43 -8.48
CA PRO A 29 6.90 8.18 -9.67
C PRO A 29 6.28 6.77 -9.69
N ILE A 30 6.58 5.93 -8.70
CA ILE A 30 6.08 4.57 -8.60
C ILE A 30 4.76 4.58 -7.81
N PRO A 31 3.65 4.04 -8.36
CA PRO A 31 2.39 3.88 -7.63
C PRO A 31 2.57 3.02 -6.39
N MET A 32 2.27 3.58 -5.21
CA MET A 32 2.44 2.90 -3.93
C MET A 32 1.29 3.25 -2.98
N PHE A 33 0.85 2.24 -2.22
CA PHE A 33 -0.02 2.42 -1.08
C PHE A 33 0.46 1.53 0.07
N VAL A 34 0.07 1.88 1.29
CA VAL A 34 0.41 1.14 2.51
C VAL A 34 -0.86 0.91 3.32
N ILE A 35 -1.00 -0.28 3.88
CA ILE A 35 -2.05 -0.62 4.85
C ILE A 35 -1.44 -0.87 6.23
N ASP A 36 -2.22 -0.63 7.29
CA ASP A 36 -1.89 -1.06 8.64
C ASP A 36 -2.38 -2.50 8.94
N GLY A 37 -2.18 -2.95 10.19
CA GLY A 37 -2.59 -4.27 10.64
C GLY A 37 -4.11 -4.47 10.76
N ASP A 38 -4.90 -3.39 10.67
CA ASP A 38 -6.37 -3.44 10.65
C ASP A 38 -6.91 -3.32 9.20
N HIS A 39 -6.03 -3.51 8.21
CA HIS A 39 -6.32 -3.41 6.77
C HIS A 39 -6.81 -2.02 6.35
N ARG A 40 -6.42 -0.97 7.08
CA ARG A 40 -6.74 0.41 6.71
C ARG A 40 -5.60 1.02 5.91
N ILE A 41 -5.94 1.67 4.81
CA ILE A 41 -4.99 2.41 3.99
C ILE A 41 -4.45 3.58 4.82
N ILE A 42 -3.14 3.64 5.03
CA ILE A 42 -2.46 4.73 5.74
C ILE A 42 -1.64 5.62 4.80
N LEU A 43 -1.40 5.18 3.56
CA LEU A 43 -0.72 5.96 2.52
C LEU A 43 -1.28 5.61 1.15
N TRP A 44 -1.44 6.62 0.31
CA TRP A 44 -1.87 6.50 -1.08
C TRP A 44 -1.19 7.59 -1.90
N ASN A 45 -0.01 7.30 -2.47
CA ASN A 45 0.80 8.36 -3.05
C ASN A 45 0.21 8.93 -4.33
N ARG A 46 0.69 10.11 -4.73
CA ARG A 46 0.25 10.78 -5.97
C ARG A 46 0.31 9.89 -7.21
N ALA A 47 1.37 9.08 -7.38
CA ALA A 47 1.45 8.15 -8.51
C ALA A 47 0.36 7.06 -8.46
N CYS A 48 -0.05 6.63 -7.28
CA CYS A 48 -1.19 5.73 -7.08
C CYS A 48 -2.51 6.39 -7.45
N GLU A 49 -2.73 7.67 -7.10
CA GLU A 49 -3.90 8.42 -7.56
C GLU A 49 -4.00 8.45 -9.08
N GLU A 50 -2.90 8.77 -9.76
CA GLU A 50 -2.86 8.87 -11.22
C GLU A 50 -3.04 7.51 -11.91
N LEU A 51 -2.49 6.44 -11.32
CA LEU A 51 -2.66 5.08 -11.86
C LEU A 51 -4.12 4.62 -11.75
N THR A 52 -4.73 4.82 -10.59
CA THR A 52 -5.99 4.18 -10.22
C THR A 52 -7.22 5.04 -10.49
N GLY A 53 -7.05 6.37 -10.51
CA GLY A 53 -8.14 7.35 -10.57
C GLY A 53 -8.77 7.69 -9.23
N PHE A 54 -8.31 7.10 -8.11
CA PHE A 54 -8.85 7.37 -6.78
C PHE A 54 -7.98 8.35 -6.00
N LYS A 55 -8.59 9.37 -5.37
CA LYS A 55 -7.85 10.33 -4.55
C LYS A 55 -7.51 9.76 -3.19
N ALA A 56 -6.36 10.16 -2.65
CA ALA A 56 -5.88 9.75 -1.33
C ALA A 56 -6.91 10.06 -0.24
N GLY A 57 -7.57 11.22 -0.32
CA GLY A 57 -8.64 11.61 0.62
C GLY A 57 -9.88 10.72 0.60
N GLU A 58 -10.08 9.91 -0.44
CA GLU A 58 -11.18 8.94 -0.53
C GLU A 58 -10.78 7.54 -0.08
N MET A 59 -9.47 7.25 -0.08
CA MET A 59 -8.92 5.91 0.14
C MET A 59 -8.33 5.75 1.54
N ILE A 60 -7.58 6.74 2.02
CA ILE A 60 -6.92 6.70 3.33
C ILE A 60 -7.96 6.56 4.45
N GLY A 61 -7.71 5.66 5.39
CA GLY A 61 -8.61 5.30 6.49
C GLY A 61 -9.69 4.27 6.14
N THR A 62 -9.75 3.83 4.88
CA THR A 62 -10.70 2.80 4.42
C THR A 62 -10.02 1.44 4.27
N ASP A 63 -10.81 0.38 4.11
CA ASP A 63 -10.39 -0.96 3.67
C ASP A 63 -10.71 -1.18 2.17
N GLY A 64 -10.66 -0.09 1.40
CA GLY A 64 -11.09 -0.01 0.01
C GLY A 64 -10.01 -0.33 -1.04
N GLN A 65 -8.85 -0.85 -0.65
CA GLN A 65 -7.69 -1.09 -1.52
C GLN A 65 -7.97 -1.99 -2.74
N TYR A 66 -9.02 -2.80 -2.67
CA TYR A 66 -9.46 -3.66 -3.78
C TYR A 66 -10.15 -2.89 -4.93
N ARG A 67 -10.76 -1.73 -4.63
CA ARG A 67 -11.69 -1.02 -5.52
C ARG A 67 -11.10 -0.65 -6.89
N PRO A 68 -9.82 -0.25 -7.02
CA PRO A 68 -9.25 0.03 -8.33
C PRO A 68 -9.12 -1.20 -9.22
N PHE A 69 -8.97 -2.38 -8.62
CA PHE A 69 -8.58 -3.61 -9.30
C PHE A 69 -9.76 -4.55 -9.54
N TYR A 70 -10.78 -4.52 -8.66
CA TYR A 70 -11.87 -5.48 -8.63
C TYR A 70 -13.21 -4.81 -8.35
N ALA A 71 -14.27 -5.28 -9.01
CA ALA A 71 -15.64 -4.78 -8.81
C ALA A 71 -16.22 -5.19 -7.45
N GLU A 72 -15.84 -6.37 -6.96
CA GLU A 72 -16.31 -6.92 -5.69
C GLU A 72 -15.20 -6.92 -4.64
N LYS A 73 -15.61 -6.80 -3.37
CA LYS A 73 -14.68 -6.81 -2.24
C LYS A 73 -13.97 -8.15 -2.13
N ARG A 74 -12.64 -8.11 -2.17
CA ARG A 74 -11.74 -9.24 -1.96
C ARG A 74 -10.38 -8.75 -1.46
N PRO A 75 -9.61 -9.58 -0.76
CA PRO A 75 -8.28 -9.19 -0.31
C PRO A 75 -7.34 -8.97 -1.51
N VAL A 76 -6.51 -7.93 -1.41
CA VAL A 76 -5.34 -7.74 -2.28
C VAL A 76 -4.12 -8.42 -1.68
N ILE A 77 -3.01 -8.50 -2.42
CA ILE A 77 -1.77 -9.15 -1.93
C ILE A 77 -1.32 -8.57 -0.58
N ALA A 78 -1.42 -7.25 -0.40
CA ALA A 78 -1.05 -6.60 0.86
C ALA A 78 -1.85 -7.14 2.06
N ASP A 79 -3.17 -7.36 1.90
CA ASP A 79 -4.02 -7.94 2.95
C ASP A 79 -3.54 -9.33 3.35
N LEU A 80 -3.28 -10.17 2.34
CA LEU A 80 -2.87 -11.55 2.54
C LEU A 80 -1.49 -11.66 3.20
N ILE A 81 -0.61 -10.68 2.95
CA ILE A 81 0.69 -10.60 3.63
C ILE A 81 0.51 -10.20 5.10
N VAL A 82 -0.32 -9.19 5.39
CA VAL A 82 -0.61 -8.76 6.77
C VAL A 82 -1.15 -9.93 7.61
N ASP A 83 -2.05 -10.73 7.04
CA ASP A 83 -2.63 -11.90 7.69
C ASP A 83 -1.71 -13.13 7.73
N ASN A 84 -0.55 -13.10 7.06
CA ASN A 84 0.28 -14.28 6.77
C ASN A 84 -0.50 -15.42 6.09
N ASP A 85 -1.51 -15.10 5.27
CA ASP A 85 -2.38 -16.06 4.60
C ASP A 85 -1.80 -16.55 3.25
N VAL A 86 -0.91 -17.52 3.34
CA VAL A 86 -0.27 -18.16 2.17
C VAL A 86 -1.29 -18.91 1.30
N GLU A 87 -2.34 -19.49 1.90
CA GLU A 87 -3.35 -20.25 1.15
C GLU A 87 -4.29 -19.31 0.40
N GLY A 88 -4.67 -18.17 1.00
CA GLY A 88 -5.35 -17.08 0.32
C GLY A 88 -4.53 -16.55 -0.85
N LEU A 89 -3.22 -16.35 -0.67
CA LEU A 89 -2.32 -15.88 -1.74
C LEU A 89 -2.32 -16.83 -2.94
N LYS A 90 -2.24 -18.15 -2.72
CA LYS A 90 -2.39 -19.15 -3.78
C LYS A 90 -3.78 -19.13 -4.42
N LYS A 91 -4.84 -19.08 -3.60
CA LYS A 91 -6.24 -19.09 -4.05
C LYS A 91 -6.56 -17.90 -4.96
N PHE A 92 -6.13 -16.71 -4.57
CA PHE A 92 -6.50 -15.45 -5.20
C PHE A 92 -5.56 -15.01 -6.31
N TYR A 93 -4.26 -15.36 -6.19
CA TYR A 93 -3.18 -14.87 -7.04
C TYR A 93 -2.31 -15.97 -7.66
N GLY A 94 -2.57 -17.25 -7.41
CA GLY A 94 -1.76 -18.36 -7.96
C GLY A 94 -1.70 -18.42 -9.49
N LYS A 95 -2.73 -17.89 -10.18
CA LYS A 95 -2.74 -17.76 -11.65
C LYS A 95 -2.05 -16.49 -12.17
N LYS A 96 -1.68 -15.56 -11.29
CA LYS A 96 -1.10 -14.24 -11.60
C LYS A 96 0.42 -14.22 -11.33
N GLN A 97 1.06 -15.38 -11.45
CA GLN A 97 2.51 -15.55 -11.29
C GLN A 97 3.05 -14.94 -9.98
N VAL A 98 2.27 -15.04 -8.90
CA VAL A 98 2.71 -14.53 -7.60
C VAL A 98 3.91 -15.32 -7.12
N GLN A 99 4.97 -14.62 -6.73
CA GLN A 99 6.23 -15.20 -6.28
C GLN A 99 6.80 -14.40 -5.12
N LYS A 100 7.63 -15.03 -4.29
CA LYS A 100 8.43 -14.32 -3.29
C LYS A 100 9.48 -13.49 -4.02
N SER A 101 9.74 -12.29 -3.52
CA SER A 101 10.85 -11.48 -4.02
C SER A 101 12.18 -12.19 -3.78
N SER A 102 13.08 -12.13 -4.75
CA SER A 102 14.46 -12.61 -4.60
C SER A 102 15.35 -11.60 -3.87
N VAL A 103 14.87 -10.37 -3.68
CA VAL A 103 15.64 -9.25 -3.13
C VAL A 103 15.24 -8.91 -1.70
N ILE A 104 13.94 -8.90 -1.40
CA ILE A 104 13.42 -8.50 -0.09
C ILE A 104 12.73 -9.69 0.59
N GLU A 105 13.23 -10.08 1.75
CA GLU A 105 12.63 -11.12 2.57
C GLU A 105 11.21 -10.73 2.99
N GLY A 106 10.26 -11.67 2.87
CA GLY A 106 8.85 -11.45 3.20
C GLY A 106 8.05 -10.67 2.14
N ALA A 107 8.69 -10.15 1.09
CA ALA A 107 7.99 -9.48 0.00
C ALA A 107 7.51 -10.48 -1.06
N TYR A 108 6.42 -10.10 -1.74
CA TYR A 108 5.85 -10.83 -2.87
C TYR A 108 5.67 -9.89 -4.06
N GLU A 109 5.81 -10.47 -5.25
CA GLU A 109 5.65 -9.81 -6.54
C GLU A 109 4.62 -10.60 -7.34
N ALA A 110 3.78 -9.91 -8.12
CA ALA A 110 2.82 -10.51 -9.03
C ALA A 110 2.65 -9.62 -10.25
N GLY A 111 2.34 -10.22 -11.39
CA GLY A 111 2.06 -9.52 -12.63
C GLY A 111 0.62 -9.77 -13.08
N ASP A 112 -0.06 -8.74 -13.55
CA ASP A 112 -1.45 -8.82 -13.97
C ASP A 112 -1.81 -7.79 -15.04
N PHE A 113 -2.92 -8.07 -15.71
CA PHE A 113 -3.41 -7.24 -16.80
C PHE A 113 -4.81 -6.71 -16.50
N TYR A 114 -4.97 -5.39 -16.54
CA TYR A 114 -6.20 -4.67 -16.22
C TYR A 114 -6.70 -3.90 -17.43
N GLU A 115 -7.91 -4.19 -17.90
CA GLU A 115 -8.48 -3.54 -19.09
C GLU A 115 -8.86 -2.07 -18.84
N ASN A 116 -9.20 -1.70 -17.60
CA ASN A 116 -9.78 -0.38 -17.30
C ASN A 116 -9.30 0.23 -15.97
N LEU A 117 -8.02 0.05 -15.60
CA LEU A 117 -7.45 0.66 -14.41
C LEU A 117 -7.22 2.16 -14.64
N GLY A 118 -7.90 3.02 -13.88
CA GLY A 118 -7.85 4.48 -14.08
C GLY A 118 -8.38 4.90 -15.47
N GLY A 119 -9.34 4.16 -16.03
CA GLY A 119 -9.90 4.45 -17.35
C GLY A 119 -9.05 3.99 -18.54
N LYS A 120 -7.97 3.22 -18.29
CA LYS A 120 -7.01 2.80 -19.32
C LYS A 120 -6.59 1.34 -19.13
N ARG A 121 -6.21 0.71 -20.24
CA ARG A 121 -5.54 -0.59 -20.24
C ARG A 121 -4.15 -0.49 -19.61
N ARG A 122 -3.82 -1.37 -18.67
CA ARG A 122 -2.56 -1.42 -17.91
C ARG A 122 -2.05 -2.85 -17.76
N HIS A 123 -0.74 -3.01 -17.83
CA HIS A 123 -0.04 -4.22 -17.41
C HIS A 123 0.81 -3.84 -16.20
N LEU A 124 0.55 -4.48 -15.07
CA LEU A 124 1.23 -4.26 -13.79
C LEU A 124 2.05 -5.48 -13.42
#